data_AF-A0A255TJE4-F1
#
_entry.id   AF-A0A255TJE4-F1
#
_cell.length_a   1.000
_cell.length_b   1.000
_cell.length_c   1.000
_cell.angle_alpha   90.00
_cell.angle_beta   90.00
_cell.angle_gamma   90.00
#
_symmetry.space_group_name_H-M   'P 1'
#
loop_
_entity.id
_entity.type
_entity.pdbx_description
1 polymer ?
#
loop_
_entity_poly.entity_id
_entity_poly.type
_entity_poly.pdbx_seq_one_letter_code
_entity_poly.pdbx_strand_id
1 'polypeptide(L)'
;MGKKYTLNLDGVELTKADLKERFDKYNVMYFDGKLGKCKFYWMSPNQNNYGKYIGQPSPKGIISSIGVARNTIWTEDNLRELLVHEMIHMYITTIEGKMFDGVLGHGRRFRAHRKRLRKEHGLNIRIHGDFGYINKKNSTPSYGIESLHG
;
A
#
# COMPACT_ATOMS: atom_id res chain seq x y z
N MET A 1 -20.94 -4.46 -21.02
CA MET A 1 -20.50 -3.18 -20.40
C MET A 1 -19.77 -3.47 -19.10
N GLY A 2 -18.47 -3.23 -19.03
CA GLY A 2 -17.66 -3.47 -17.83
C GLY A 2 -18.02 -2.47 -16.73
N LYS A 3 -18.35 -2.96 -15.53
CA LYS A 3 -18.64 -2.10 -14.37
C LYS A 3 -17.43 -1.23 -14.04
N LYS A 4 -17.62 0.09 -13.97
CA LYS A 4 -16.61 1.05 -13.50
C LYS A 4 -16.40 0.81 -11.99
N TYR A 5 -15.19 0.47 -11.60
CA TYR A 5 -14.78 0.45 -10.19
C TYR A 5 -14.26 1.85 -9.88
N THR A 6 -15.00 2.62 -9.09
CA THR A 6 -14.52 3.93 -8.63
C THR A 6 -13.58 3.69 -7.47
N LEU A 7 -12.30 3.94 -7.71
CA LEU A 7 -11.26 4.00 -6.69
C LEU A 7 -11.51 5.24 -5.85
N ASN A 8 -11.94 5.10 -4.60
CA ASN A 8 -12.26 6.25 -3.75
C ASN A 8 -11.24 6.38 -2.62
N LEU A 9 -10.63 7.56 -2.53
CA LEU A 9 -9.92 8.07 -1.34
C LEU A 9 -10.85 9.07 -0.66
N ASP A 10 -11.45 8.69 0.46
CA ASP A 10 -12.44 9.53 1.19
C ASP A 10 -13.55 10.12 0.30
N GLY A 11 -13.96 9.38 -0.75
CA GLY A 11 -15.00 9.77 -1.69
C GLY A 11 -14.53 10.48 -2.97
N VAL A 12 -13.21 10.69 -3.15
CA VAL A 12 -12.62 11.27 -4.36
C VAL A 12 -11.89 10.21 -5.19
N GLU A 13 -11.91 10.32 -6.51
CA GLU A 13 -11.23 9.37 -7.40
C GLU A 13 -9.72 9.36 -7.14
N LEU A 14 -9.18 8.22 -6.67
CA LEU A 14 -7.75 8.03 -6.45
C LEU A 14 -7.04 7.75 -7.77
N THR A 15 -6.07 8.58 -8.13
CA THR A 15 -5.28 8.47 -9.36
C THR A 15 -3.87 7.92 -9.09
N LYS A 16 -3.17 7.54 -10.15
CA LYS A 16 -1.75 7.16 -10.06
C LYS A 16 -0.83 8.35 -9.75
N ALA A 17 -1.26 9.57 -10.07
CA ALA A 17 -0.51 10.78 -9.72
C ALA A 17 -0.53 10.98 -8.20
N ASP A 18 -1.69 10.76 -7.56
CA ASP A 18 -1.83 10.82 -6.09
C ASP A 18 -0.95 9.75 -5.41
N LEU A 19 -0.92 8.53 -5.95
CA LEU A 19 -0.01 7.49 -5.45
C LEU A 19 1.46 7.93 -5.54
N LYS A 20 1.83 8.59 -6.63
CA LYS A 20 3.19 9.07 -6.84
C LYS A 20 3.55 10.21 -5.90
N GLU A 21 2.68 11.19 -5.72
CA GLU A 21 2.90 12.29 -4.78
C GLU A 21 3.11 11.77 -3.36
N ARG A 22 2.26 10.83 -2.93
CA ARG A 22 2.38 10.17 -1.62
C ARG A 22 3.68 9.38 -1.49
N PHE A 23 4.04 8.62 -2.53
CA PHE A 23 5.30 7.89 -2.54
C PHE A 23 6.50 8.82 -2.40
N ASP A 24 6.55 9.91 -3.18
CA ASP A 24 7.66 10.86 -3.14
C ASP A 24 7.76 11.51 -1.74
N LYS A 25 6.62 11.92 -1.17
CA LYS A 25 6.53 12.46 0.19
C LYS A 25 7.03 11.44 1.23
N TYR A 26 6.52 10.22 1.19
CA TYR A 26 6.89 9.17 2.15
C TYR A 26 8.34 8.71 2.00
N ASN A 27 8.90 8.77 0.78
CA ASN A 27 10.30 8.44 0.54
C ASN A 27 11.20 9.41 1.31
N VAL A 28 10.92 10.71 1.22
CA VAL A 28 11.64 11.73 2.00
C VAL A 28 11.43 11.52 3.50
N MET A 29 10.19 11.33 3.95
CA MET A 29 9.88 11.27 5.39
C MET A 29 10.41 10.02 6.10
N TYR A 30 10.39 8.86 5.44
CA TYR A 30 10.55 7.56 6.10
C TYR A 30 11.77 6.76 5.62
N PHE A 31 12.34 7.15 4.48
CA PHE A 31 13.43 6.43 3.79
C PHE A 31 14.58 7.36 3.35
N ASP A 32 14.66 8.56 3.91
CA ASP A 32 15.71 9.56 3.65
C ASP A 32 15.87 9.92 2.15
N GLY A 33 14.80 9.79 1.35
CA GLY A 33 14.84 10.01 -0.09
C GLY A 33 15.61 8.95 -0.89
N LYS A 34 15.95 7.81 -0.29
CA LYS A 34 16.80 6.78 -0.92
C LYS A 34 16.09 5.96 -2.00
N LEU A 35 14.77 5.86 -1.97
CA LEU A 35 14.03 5.08 -2.96
C LEU A 35 14.04 5.79 -4.32
N GLY A 36 14.38 5.03 -5.37
CA GLY A 36 14.39 5.51 -6.74
C GLY A 36 12.98 5.65 -7.36
N LYS A 37 12.94 5.78 -8.69
CA LYS A 37 11.68 5.88 -9.43
C LYS A 37 10.84 4.60 -9.28
N CYS A 38 9.55 4.77 -9.01
CA CYS A 38 8.57 3.69 -8.93
C CYS A 38 7.39 3.93 -9.88
N LYS A 39 6.93 2.89 -10.57
CA LYS A 39 5.71 2.92 -11.38
C LYS A 39 4.50 2.45 -10.57
N PHE A 40 3.30 2.89 -10.95
CA PHE A 40 2.06 2.49 -10.29
C PHE A 40 1.07 1.85 -11.26
N TYR A 41 0.38 0.82 -10.79
CA TYR A 41 -0.66 0.14 -11.54
C TYR A 41 -1.83 -0.28 -10.65
N TRP A 42 -3.00 -0.40 -11.26
CA TRP A 42 -4.19 -0.91 -10.59
C TRP A 42 -4.21 -2.43 -10.70
N MET A 43 -4.36 -3.09 -9.56
CA MET A 43 -4.47 -4.55 -9.50
C MET A 43 -5.85 -5.02 -9.97
N SER A 44 -5.90 -6.26 -10.46
CA SER A 44 -7.17 -6.88 -10.84
C SER A 44 -8.02 -7.13 -9.57
N PRO A 45 -9.34 -6.88 -9.57
CA PRO A 45 -10.22 -7.13 -8.42
C PRO A 45 -10.27 -8.58 -7.97
N ASN A 46 -9.85 -9.51 -8.83
CA ASN A 46 -9.82 -10.94 -8.53
C ASN A 46 -8.55 -11.35 -7.76
N GLN A 47 -7.62 -10.42 -7.54
CA GLN A 47 -6.44 -10.67 -6.70
C GLN A 47 -6.81 -10.55 -5.22
N ASN A 48 -6.34 -11.50 -4.42
CA ASN A 48 -6.68 -11.60 -3.00
C ASN A 48 -5.72 -10.79 -2.09
N ASN A 49 -5.12 -9.73 -2.63
CA ASN A 49 -4.20 -8.84 -1.93
C ASN A 49 -4.46 -7.38 -2.29
N TYR A 50 -4.15 -6.51 -1.34
CA TYR A 50 -4.45 -5.09 -1.41
C TYR A 50 -3.35 -4.26 -2.08
N GLY A 51 -2.12 -4.74 -2.01
CA GLY A 51 -0.92 -4.11 -2.55
C GLY A 51 0.07 -5.16 -3.01
N LYS A 52 0.98 -4.75 -3.89
CA LYS A 52 2.10 -5.59 -4.31
C LYS A 52 3.25 -4.77 -4.86
N TYR A 53 4.43 -4.89 -4.26
CA TYR A 53 5.69 -4.49 -4.85
C TYR A 53 6.21 -5.53 -5.87
N ILE A 54 6.75 -5.04 -6.98
CA ILE A 54 7.46 -5.83 -8.00
C ILE A 54 8.77 -5.10 -8.34
N GLY A 55 9.90 -5.76 -8.07
CA GLY A 55 11.21 -5.36 -8.55
C GLY A 55 11.63 -6.22 -9.74
N GLN A 56 11.66 -5.65 -10.94
CA GLN A 56 12.11 -6.35 -12.15
C GLN A 56 13.57 -6.00 -12.47
N PRO A 57 14.48 -6.99 -12.53
CA PRO A 57 15.85 -6.75 -12.99
C PRO A 57 15.87 -6.20 -14.41
N SER A 58 16.76 -5.23 -14.67
CA SER A 58 17.04 -4.68 -15.98
C SER A 58 18.54 -4.37 -16.12
N PRO A 59 19.08 -4.18 -17.33
CA PRO A 59 20.48 -3.80 -17.52
C PRO A 59 20.88 -2.50 -16.81
N LYS A 60 19.91 -1.63 -16.47
CA LYS A 60 20.13 -0.34 -15.79
C LYS A 60 19.80 -0.39 -14.29
N GLY A 61 19.66 -1.58 -13.70
CA GLY A 61 19.24 -1.79 -12.32
C GLY A 61 17.81 -2.32 -12.19
N ILE A 62 17.17 -2.14 -11.03
CA ILE A 62 15.84 -2.68 -10.75
C ILE A 62 14.76 -1.67 -11.13
N ILE A 63 13.83 -2.08 -12.00
CA ILE A 63 12.60 -1.32 -12.28
C ILE A 63 11.58 -1.65 -11.20
N SER A 64 11.23 -0.66 -10.40
CA SER A 64 10.29 -0.80 -9.27
C SER A 64 8.87 -0.46 -9.68
N SER A 65 7.90 -1.27 -9.28
CA SER A 65 6.47 -1.02 -9.47
C SER A 65 5.67 -1.39 -8.22
N ILE A 66 4.66 -0.59 -7.89
CA ILE A 66 3.70 -0.86 -6.82
C ILE A 66 2.30 -0.98 -7.43
N GLY A 67 1.66 -2.11 -7.18
CA GLY A 67 0.25 -2.36 -7.46
C GLY A 67 -0.62 -1.97 -6.27
N VAL A 68 -1.78 -1.38 -6.55
CA VAL A 68 -2.80 -1.06 -5.53
C VAL A 68 -4.15 -1.63 -5.97
N ALA A 69 -4.88 -2.24 -5.05
CA ALA A 69 -6.21 -2.80 -5.32
C ALA A 69 -7.23 -1.71 -5.69
N ARG A 70 -8.04 -2.02 -6.71
CA ARG A 70 -9.07 -1.11 -7.25
C ARG A 70 -10.47 -1.28 -6.64
N ASN A 71 -10.65 -2.30 -5.81
CA ASN A 71 -11.93 -2.69 -5.20
C ASN A 71 -11.96 -2.44 -3.69
N THR A 72 -11.19 -1.45 -3.24
CA THR A 72 -11.03 -1.07 -1.83
C THR A 72 -11.37 0.40 -1.69
N ILE A 73 -12.09 0.74 -0.61
CA ILE A 73 -12.28 2.13 -0.21
C ILE A 73 -11.06 2.51 0.62
N TRP A 74 -10.26 3.42 0.11
CA TRP A 74 -9.06 3.86 0.78
C TRP A 74 -9.40 5.04 1.69
N THR A 75 -8.97 4.97 2.94
CA THR A 75 -8.76 6.15 3.77
C THR A 75 -7.32 6.60 3.63
N GLU A 76 -7.02 7.85 3.95
CA GLU A 76 -5.65 8.36 4.04
C GLU A 76 -4.72 7.45 4.84
N ASP A 77 -5.19 6.98 6.00
CA ASP A 77 -4.41 6.15 6.89
C ASP A 77 -4.14 4.76 6.31
N ASN A 78 -5.17 4.11 5.74
CA ASN A 78 -5.03 2.78 5.13
C ASN A 78 -4.14 2.83 3.88
N LEU A 79 -4.29 3.86 3.04
CA LEU A 79 -3.46 4.03 1.84
C LEU A 79 -2.01 4.33 2.21
N ARG A 80 -1.79 5.17 3.23
CA ARG A 80 -0.43 5.41 3.77
C ARG A 80 0.18 4.12 4.28
N GLU A 81 -0.57 3.35 5.07
CA GLU A 81 -0.09 2.10 5.62
C GLU A 81 0.31 1.10 4.51
N LEU A 82 -0.55 0.94 3.50
CA LEU A 82 -0.29 0.10 2.34
C LEU A 82 0.95 0.57 1.56
N LEU A 83 1.02 1.85 1.20
CA LEU A 83 2.14 2.36 0.41
C LEU A 83 3.46 2.19 1.16
N VAL A 84 3.50 2.53 2.44
CA VAL A 84 4.73 2.38 3.23
C VAL A 84 5.10 0.91 3.40
N HIS A 85 4.12 -0.01 3.52
CA HIS A 85 4.37 -1.44 3.48
C HIS A 85 5.12 -1.86 2.21
N GLU A 86 4.59 -1.49 1.03
CA GLU A 86 5.23 -1.84 -0.25
C GLU A 86 6.58 -1.13 -0.45
N MET A 87 6.74 0.07 0.12
CA MET A 87 8.02 0.79 0.11
C MET A 87 9.10 0.13 0.96
N ILE A 88 8.74 -0.58 2.04
CA ILE A 88 9.69 -1.40 2.80
C ILE A 88 10.22 -2.54 1.91
N HIS A 89 9.35 -3.24 1.17
CA HIS A 89 9.79 -4.28 0.23
C HIS A 89 10.73 -3.71 -0.83
N MET A 90 10.39 -2.53 -1.37
CA MET A 90 11.25 -1.82 -2.30
C MET A 90 12.61 -1.46 -1.69
N TYR A 91 12.64 -0.92 -0.47
CA TYR A 91 13.89 -0.56 0.20
C TYR A 91 14.81 -1.77 0.38
N ILE A 92 14.27 -2.88 0.90
CA ILE A 92 15.03 -4.11 1.12
C ILE A 92 15.57 -4.65 -0.22
N THR A 93 14.77 -4.58 -1.27
CA THR A 93 15.17 -5.08 -2.59
C THR A 93 16.23 -4.21 -3.26
N THR A 94 16.03 -2.89 -3.25
CA THR A 94 16.81 -1.94 -4.08
C THR A 94 17.98 -1.31 -3.35
N ILE A 95 17.88 -1.13 -2.03
CA ILE A 95 18.90 -0.48 -1.21
C ILE A 95 19.72 -1.54 -0.46
N GLU A 96 19.07 -2.54 0.15
CA GLU A 96 19.80 -3.62 0.85
C GLU A 96 20.21 -4.77 -0.07
N GLY A 97 19.74 -4.78 -1.33
CA GLY A 97 20.06 -5.80 -2.32
C GLY A 97 19.54 -7.20 -1.96
N LYS A 98 18.42 -7.30 -1.23
CA LYS A 98 17.82 -8.57 -0.82
C LYS A 98 16.46 -8.77 -1.48
N MET A 99 16.39 -9.62 -2.49
CA MET A 99 15.13 -9.93 -3.18
C MET A 99 14.19 -10.84 -2.37
N PHE A 100 14.73 -11.60 -1.42
CA PHE A 100 13.97 -12.50 -0.57
C PHE A 100 14.28 -12.21 0.90
N ASP A 101 13.24 -11.90 1.68
CA ASP A 101 13.31 -11.77 3.13
C ASP A 101 12.14 -12.55 3.73
N GLY A 102 12.25 -13.87 3.84
CA GLY A 102 11.20 -14.73 4.37
C GLY A 102 9.97 -14.90 3.46
N VAL A 103 8.91 -15.49 4.01
CA VAL A 103 7.64 -15.75 3.30
C VAL A 103 7.01 -14.42 2.88
N LEU A 104 6.72 -14.26 1.59
CA LEU A 104 6.17 -13.05 0.97
C LEU A 104 6.98 -11.75 1.23
N GLY A 105 8.25 -11.87 1.64
CA GLY A 105 9.10 -10.73 1.93
C GLY A 105 8.95 -10.15 3.34
N HIS A 106 8.26 -10.82 4.28
CA HIS A 106 8.00 -10.33 5.65
C HIS A 106 8.93 -10.92 6.73
N GLY A 107 10.20 -11.08 6.38
CA GLY A 107 11.24 -11.67 7.20
C GLY A 107 11.83 -10.71 8.22
N ARG A 108 13.10 -10.93 8.56
CA ARG A 108 13.76 -10.20 9.65
C ARG A 108 13.93 -8.72 9.30
N ARG A 109 14.26 -8.39 8.05
CA ARG A 109 14.53 -7.02 7.61
C ARG A 109 13.25 -6.22 7.53
N PHE A 110 12.19 -6.81 6.97
CA PHE A 110 10.87 -6.18 6.93
C PHE A 110 10.39 -5.83 8.33
N ARG A 111 10.47 -6.79 9.27
CA ARG A 111 10.07 -6.56 10.66
C ARG A 111 10.94 -5.51 11.36
N ALA A 112 12.24 -5.44 11.02
CA ALA A 112 13.13 -4.42 11.55
C ALA A 112 12.73 -3.02 11.05
N HIS A 113 12.48 -2.83 9.76
CA HIS A 113 12.00 -1.55 9.21
C HIS A 113 10.64 -1.16 9.77
N ARG A 114 9.71 -2.10 9.89
CA ARG A 114 8.43 -1.85 10.58
C ARG A 114 8.63 -1.35 12.00
N LYS A 115 9.51 -2.00 12.78
CA LYS A 115 9.81 -1.58 14.17
C LYS A 115 10.46 -0.21 14.20
N ARG A 116 11.37 0.09 13.27
CA ARG A 116 12.00 1.40 13.09
C ARG A 116 10.95 2.48 12.86
N LEU A 117 10.12 2.31 11.83
CA LEU A 117 9.09 3.29 11.45
C LEU A 117 8.03 3.50 12.53
N ARG A 118 7.68 2.45 13.28
CA ARG A 118 6.81 2.59 14.45
C ARG A 118 7.45 3.43 15.55
N LYS A 119 8.75 3.22 15.83
CA LYS A 119 9.48 3.96 16.86
C LYS A 119 9.69 5.43 16.47
N GLU A 120 10.04 5.69 15.22
CA GLU A 120 10.41 7.02 14.73
C GLU A 120 9.21 7.89 14.36
N HIS A 121 8.12 7.28 13.87
CA HIS A 121 6.99 8.03 13.29
C HIS A 121 5.62 7.58 13.80
N GLY A 122 5.56 6.65 14.75
CA GLY A 122 4.29 6.13 15.28
C GLY A 122 3.49 5.28 14.28
N LEU A 123 4.06 4.90 13.14
CA LEU A 123 3.35 4.14 12.10
C LEU A 123 3.07 2.70 12.56
N ASN A 124 1.82 2.25 12.42
CA ASN A 124 1.43 0.87 12.67
C ASN A 124 1.20 0.09 11.37
N ILE A 125 2.28 -0.23 10.65
CA ILE A 125 2.20 -0.93 9.36
C ILE A 125 1.80 -2.39 9.58
N ARG A 126 0.67 -2.87 9.04
CA ARG A 126 0.26 -4.28 9.18
C ARG A 126 0.99 -5.15 8.18
N ILE A 127 1.25 -6.40 8.56
CA ILE A 127 1.79 -7.45 7.67
C ILE A 127 0.65 -8.15 6.92
N HIS A 128 -0.45 -8.38 7.63
CA HIS A 128 -1.72 -8.86 7.11
C HIS A 128 -2.78 -7.91 7.64
N GLY A 129 -3.62 -7.38 6.76
CA GLY A 129 -4.64 -6.42 7.15
C GLY A 129 -5.84 -6.54 6.24
N ASP A 130 -7.02 -6.48 6.84
CA ASP A 130 -8.24 -6.15 6.12
C ASP A 130 -8.31 -4.62 6.03
N PHE A 131 -8.18 -4.09 4.81
CA PHE A 131 -8.30 -2.65 4.53
C PHE A 131 -9.74 -2.24 4.16
N GLY A 132 -10.73 -3.12 4.38
CA GLY A 132 -12.12 -2.89 4.03
C GLY A 132 -12.39 -3.24 2.57
N TYR A 133 -12.67 -4.52 2.32
CA TYR A 133 -13.14 -4.97 1.00
C TYR A 133 -14.54 -4.41 0.71
N ILE A 134 -14.73 -3.83 -0.49
CA ILE A 134 -16.10 -3.65 -1.03
C ILE A 134 -16.61 -5.05 -1.42
N ASN A 135 -17.37 -5.68 -0.53
CA ASN A 135 -17.96 -6.98 -0.81
C ASN A 135 -19.14 -6.81 -1.79
N LYS A 136 -19.09 -7.52 -2.92
CA LYS A 136 -20.07 -7.45 -4.04
C LYS A 136 -21.53 -7.69 -3.63
N LYS A 137 -21.80 -8.16 -2.42
CA LYS A 137 -23.14 -8.58 -1.97
C LYS A 137 -23.90 -7.56 -1.12
N ASN A 138 -23.26 -6.56 -0.51
CA ASN A 138 -23.96 -5.63 0.38
C ASN A 138 -23.69 -4.18 -0.03
N SER A 139 -24.51 -3.69 -0.96
CA SER A 139 -24.68 -2.27 -1.25
C SER A 139 -25.43 -1.58 -0.11
N THR A 140 -24.88 -1.59 1.10
CA THR A 140 -25.37 -0.77 2.21
C THR A 140 -24.23 -0.55 3.20
N PRO A 141 -23.75 0.69 3.39
CA PRO A 141 -22.90 1.00 4.52
C PRO A 141 -23.74 0.82 5.79
N SER A 142 -23.37 -0.12 6.66
CA SER A 142 -23.89 -0.14 8.02
C SER A 142 -23.16 0.96 8.80
N TYR A 143 -23.67 2.19 8.72
CA TYR A 143 -23.38 3.17 9.76
C TYR A 143 -24.03 2.64 11.03
N GLY A 144 -23.22 2.40 12.06
CA GLY A 144 -23.70 2.06 13.39
C GLY A 144 -24.62 3.19 13.85
N ILE A 145 -25.90 2.87 14.05
CA ILE A 145 -26.83 3.77 14.71
C ILE A 145 -26.40 3.82 16.17
N GLU A 146 -25.84 4.95 16.58
CA GLU A 146 -25.73 5.29 17.99
C GLU A 146 -27.13 5.26 18.60
N SER A 147 -27.30 4.41 19.59
CA SER A 147 -28.51 4.29 20.37
C SER A 147 -28.65 5.54 21.23
N LEU A 148 -29.44 6.51 20.77
CA LEU A 148 -29.98 7.56 21.63
C LEU A 148 -31.03 6.93 22.54
N HIS A 149 -30.63 6.63 23.78
CA HIS A 149 -31.57 6.54 24.90
C HIS A 149 -31.89 7.96 25.36
N GLY A 150 -33.15 8.35 25.20
CA GLY A 150 -33.82 9.49 25.83
C GLY A 150 -35.28 9.13 25.99
#